data_AF-A0A2C6DRR1-F1
#
_entry.id   AF-A0A2C6DRR1-F1
#
_cell.length_a   1.000
_cell.length_b   1.000
_cell.length_c   1.000
_cell.angle_alpha   90.00
_cell.angle_beta   90.00
_cell.angle_gamma   90.00
#
_symmetry.space_group_name_H-M   'P 1'
#
loop_
_entity.id
_entity.type
_entity.pdbx_description
1 polymer ?
#
loop_
_entity_poly.entity_id
_entity_poly.type
_entity_poly.pdbx_seq_one_letter_code
_entity_poly.pdbx_strand_id
1 'polypeptide(L)' 'MLFIEPDYRGQGLGKALLSYAVEHCQATEVDVNEQNPQAVDFYLKFGFKVIGRSELDGMGKPYPLLHLSLN' A
#
# COMPACT_ATOMS: atom_id res chain seq x y z
N MET A 1 5.97 3.39 -4.37
CA MET A 1 5.87 3.84 -2.97
C MET A 1 4.96 5.06 -2.89
N LEU A 2 4.05 5.12 -1.92
CA LEU A 2 3.07 6.21 -1.75
C LEU A 2 3.09 6.68 -0.29
N PHE A 3 3.35 7.96 -0.07
CA PHE A 3 3.35 8.57 1.27
C PHE A 3 2.63 9.91 1.23
N ILE A 4 1.86 10.17 2.29
CA ILE A 4 1.21 11.45 2.53
C ILE A 4 1.70 11.95 3.89
N GLU A 5 2.16 13.20 3.91
CA GLU A 5 2.52 13.89 5.15
C GLU A 5 1.34 13.89 6.13
N PRO A 6 1.56 13.64 7.44
CA PRO A 6 0.48 13.43 8.41
C PRO A 6 -0.63 14.49 8.37
N ASP A 7 -0.25 15.77 8.26
CA ASP A 7 -1.18 16.91 8.26
C ASP A 7 -2.12 16.95 7.05
N TYR A 8 -1.77 16.22 5.99
CA TYR A 8 -2.52 16.15 4.73
C TYR A 8 -3.31 14.84 4.57
N ARG A 9 -3.26 13.94 5.56
CA ARG A 9 -4.04 12.68 5.55
C ARG A 9 -5.52 12.96 5.81
N GLY A 10 -6.39 12.05 5.33
CA GLY A 10 -7.84 12.18 5.47
C GLY A 10 -8.49 13.19 4.51
N GLN A 11 -7.72 13.91 3.71
CA GLN A 11 -8.21 14.91 2.76
C GLN A 11 -8.46 14.35 1.35
N GLY A 12 -8.44 13.02 1.18
CA GLY A 12 -8.66 12.35 -0.11
C GLY A 12 -7.42 12.27 -1.03
N LEU A 13 -6.30 12.91 -0.68
CA LEU A 13 -5.07 12.91 -1.49
C LEU A 13 -4.51 11.51 -1.76
N GLY A 14 -4.49 10.64 -0.74
CA GLY A 14 -4.03 9.26 -0.91
C GLY A 14 -4.84 8.50 -1.97
N LYS A 15 -6.18 8.67 -1.97
CA LYS A 15 -7.05 8.07 -2.97
C LYS A 15 -6.78 8.64 -4.36
N ALA A 16 -6.63 9.96 -4.48
CA ALA A 16 -6.36 10.62 -5.76
C ALA A 16 -5.04 10.13 -6.38
N LEU A 17 -3.96 10.06 -5.59
CA LEU A 17 -2.67 9.56 -6.05
C LEU A 17 -2.71 8.07 -6.41
N LEU A 18 -3.39 7.25 -5.60
CA LEU A 18 -3.53 5.82 -5.88
C LEU A 18 -4.34 5.57 -7.15
N SER A 19 -5.47 6.26 -7.34
CA SER A 19 -6.26 6.20 -8.57
C SER A 19 -5.42 6.55 -9.79
N TYR A 20 -4.67 7.64 -9.73
CA TYR A 20 -3.76 8.03 -10.82
C TYR A 20 -2.73 6.94 -11.13
N ALA A 21 -2.10 6.37 -10.10
CA ALA A 21 -1.08 5.34 -10.26
C ALA A 21 -1.65 4.05 -10.88
N VAL A 22 -2.87 3.66 -10.52
CA VAL A 22 -3.54 2.50 -11.13
C VAL A 22 -3.92 2.80 -12.58
N GLU A 23 -4.61 3.91 -12.82
CA GLU A 23 -5.19 4.24 -14.13
C GLU A 23 -4.13 4.58 -15.19
N HIS A 24 -3.04 5.24 -14.80
CA HIS A 24 -2.03 5.75 -15.74
C HIS A 24 -0.68 5.04 -15.66
N CYS A 25 -0.37 4.38 -14.53
CA CYS A 25 0.92 3.70 -14.35
C CYS A 25 0.79 2.18 -14.21
N GLN A 26 -0.43 1.64 -14.29
CA GLN A 26 -0.71 0.21 -14.10
C GLN A 26 -0.13 -0.32 -12.78
N ALA A 27 -0.10 0.52 -11.73
CA ALA A 27 0.39 0.15 -10.41
C ALA A 27 -0.65 -0.70 -9.65
N THR A 28 -0.81 -1.95 -10.09
CA THR A 28 -1.78 -2.91 -9.54
C THR A 28 -1.20 -3.81 -8.46
N GLU A 29 0.08 -3.69 -8.13
CA GLU A 29 0.74 -4.45 -7.07
C GLU A 29 1.47 -3.52 -6.10
N VAL A 30 1.43 -3.86 -4.81
CA VAL A 30 2.11 -3.07 -3.77
C VAL A 30 2.54 -3.94 -2.60
N ASP A 31 3.75 -3.67 -2.12
CA ASP A 31 4.23 -4.17 -0.83
C ASP A 31 3.95 -3.13 0.24
N VAL A 32 3.33 -3.56 1.33
CA VAL A 32 3.03 -2.71 2.49
C VAL A 32 3.56 -3.36 3.76
N ASN A 33 4.14 -2.56 4.64
CA ASN A 33 4.57 -3.06 5.95
C ASN A 33 3.34 -3.48 6.77
N GLU A 34 3.31 -4.74 7.22
CA GLU A 34 2.22 -5.33 8.01
C GLU A 34 1.98 -4.56 9.32
N GLN A 35 3.03 -3.94 9.87
CA GLN A 35 2.97 -3.17 11.11
C GLN A 35 2.36 -1.78 10.93
N ASN A 36 1.96 -1.41 9.70
CA ASN A 36 1.25 -0.17 9.40
C ASN A 36 -0.23 -0.47 9.06
N PRO A 37 -1.09 -0.72 10.07
CA PRO A 37 -2.48 -1.10 9.84
C PRO A 37 -3.27 -0.01 9.10
N GLN A 38 -2.93 1.28 9.28
CA GLN A 38 -3.56 2.38 8.54
C GLN A 38 -3.33 2.27 7.04
N ALA A 39 -2.10 1.94 6.61
CA ALA A 39 -1.79 1.76 5.20
C ALA A 39 -2.40 0.47 4.65
N VAL A 40 -2.36 -0.63 5.41
CA VAL A 40 -3.01 -1.90 5.03
C VAL A 40 -4.50 -1.66 4.78
N ASP A 41 -5.22 -1.09 5.74
CA ASP A 41 -6.65 -0.79 5.61
C ASP A 41 -6.95 0.14 4.44
N PHE A 42 -6.06 1.10 4.16
CA PHE A 42 -6.21 2.02 3.03
C PHE A 42 -6.21 1.26 1.68
N TYR A 43 -5.26 0.36 1.46
CA TYR A 43 -5.20 -0.43 0.23
C TYR A 43 -6.34 -1.44 0.12
N LEU A 44 -6.70 -2.11 1.23
CA LEU A 44 -7.81 -3.07 1.25
C LEU A 44 -9.15 -2.38 0.94
N LYS A 45 -9.40 -1.18 1.48
CA LYS A 45 -10.60 -0.39 1.16
C LYS A 45 -10.64 0.09 -0.28
N PHE A 46 -9.48 0.25 -0.92
CA PHE A 46 -9.38 0.59 -2.34
C PHE A 46 -9.70 -0.60 -3.26
N GLY A 47 -9.62 -1.83 -2.74
CA GLY A 47 -9.95 -3.06 -3.47
C GLY A 47 -8.77 -4.01 -3.68
N PHE A 48 -7.58 -3.66 -3.20
CA PHE A 48 -6.44 -4.57 -3.19
C PHE A 48 -6.71 -5.76 -2.26
N LYS A 49 -6.10 -6.91 -2.57
CA LYS A 49 -6.19 -8.14 -1.80
C LYS A 49 -4.79 -8.62 -1.43
N VAL A 50 -4.64 -9.15 -0.22
CA VAL A 50 -3.40 -9.80 0.19
C VAL A 50 -3.22 -11.09 -0.62
N ILE A 51 -2.08 -11.20 -1.31
CA ILE A 51 -1.70 -12.35 -2.13
C ILE A 51 -0.45 -13.06 -1.58
N GLY A 52 0.25 -12.46 -0.61
CA GLY A 52 1.40 -13.06 0.03
C GLY A 52 1.90 -12.27 1.22
N ARG A 53 2.88 -12.84 1.92
CA ARG A 53 3.57 -12.22 3.06
C ARG A 53 5.03 -12.63 3.08
N SER A 54 5.90 -11.69 3.40
CA SER A 54 7.32 -11.93 3.70
C SER A 54 7.60 -11.57 5.16
N GLU A 55 8.36 -12.41 5.87
CA GLU A 55 8.77 -12.15 7.25
C GLU A 55 9.81 -11.04 7.36
N LEU A 56 10.62 -10.89 6.30
CA LEU A 56 11.69 -9.92 6.20
C LEU A 56 11.41 -8.94 5.06
N ASP A 57 11.99 -7.74 5.15
CA ASP A 57 12.01 -6.79 4.03
C ASP A 57 13.06 -7.18 2.97
N GLY A 58 13.14 -6.40 1.89
CA GLY A 58 14.13 -6.60 0.82
C GLY A 58 15.60 -6.43 1.25
N MET A 59 15.87 -6.02 2.49
CA MET A 59 17.21 -5.94 3.09
C MET A 59 17.45 -7.01 4.17
N GLY A 60 16.52 -7.95 4.35
CA GLY A 60 16.62 -8.99 5.37
C GLY A 60 16.32 -8.52 6.79
N LYS A 61 15.73 -7.33 6.98
CA LYS A 61 15.34 -6.82 8.30
C LYS A 61 13.98 -7.38 8.71
N PRO A 62 13.71 -7.53 10.03
CA PRO A 62 12.47 -8.10 10.55
C PRO A 62 11.31 -7.09 10.50
N TYR A 63 11.01 -6.62 9.29
CA TYR A 63 9.86 -5.76 8.98
C TYR A 63 8.96 -6.52 8.01
N PRO A 64 7.97 -7.26 8.52
CA PRO A 64 7.12 -8.08 7.68
C PRO A 64 6.38 -7.25 6.64
N LEU A 65 6.36 -7.75 5.40
CA LEU A 65 5.66 -7.13 4.29
C LEU A 65 4.47 -7.99 3.89
N LEU A 66 3.34 -7.35 3.63
CA LEU A 66 2.23 -7.95 2.90
C LEU A 66 2.36 -7.57 1.43
N HIS A 67 2.20 -8.57 0.55
CA HIS A 67 2.14 -8.40 -0.89
C HIS A 67 0.67 -8.29 -1.29
N LEU A 68 0.27 -7.18 -1.90
CA LEU A 68 -1.11 -6.90 -2.27
C LEU A 68 -1.23 -6.73 -3.79
N SER A 69 -2.37 -7.17 -4.33
CA SER A 69 -2.71 -6.99 -5.75
C SER A 69 -4.15 -6.53 -5.95
N LEU A 70 -4.35 -5.69 -6.96
CA LEU A 70 -5.63 -5.22 -7.46
C LEU A 70 -6.00 -6.06 -8.70
N ASN A 71 -6.69 -7.18 -8.47
CA ASN A 71 -7.15 -8.12 -9.51
C ASN A 71 -8.11 -7.49 -10.52
#